data_AF-A0A927T947-F1
#
_entry.id   AF-A0A927T947-F1
#
_cell.length_a   1.000
_cell.length_b   1.000
_cell.length_c   1.000
_cell.angle_alpha   90.00
_cell.angle_beta   90.00
_cell.angle_gamma   90.00
#
_symmetry.space_group_name_H-M   'P 1'
#
loop_
_entity.id
_entity.type
_entity.pdbx_description
1 polymer ?
#
loop_
_entity_poly.entity_id
_entity_poly.type
_entity_poly.pdbx_seq_one_letter_code
_entity_poly.pdbx_strand_id
1 'polypeptide(L)'
;MTGKEVQAFLKEHLVPKKLYKIGGSHKNRICLEQTEKGWEVFFRDKKEKVGTLFFRDEASACQCFMEEVRKIMVSLYGITWVPSV
;
A
#
# COMPACT_ATOMS: atom_id res chain seq x y z
N MET A 1 6.39 10.53 -6.57
CA MET A 1 5.25 10.09 -5.73
C MET A 1 5.79 9.61 -4.39
N THR A 2 5.27 10.17 -3.32
CA THR A 2 5.66 9.96 -1.92
C THR A 2 4.52 9.28 -1.16
N GLY A 3 4.80 8.75 0.03
CA GLY A 3 3.78 8.10 0.87
C GLY A 3 2.64 9.05 1.24
N LYS A 4 2.91 10.36 1.35
CA LYS A 4 1.89 11.40 1.59
C LYS A 4 0.98 11.60 0.38
N GLU A 5 1.56 11.65 -0.82
CA GLU A 5 0.79 11.76 -2.08
C GLU A 5 -0.10 10.53 -2.28
N VAL A 6 0.43 9.32 -2.05
CA VAL A 6 -0.37 8.09 -2.10
C VAL A 6 -1.49 8.12 -1.07
N GLN A 7 -1.22 8.57 0.15
CA GLN A 7 -2.26 8.66 1.19
C GLN A 7 -3.39 9.62 0.79
N ALA A 8 -3.05 10.77 0.19
CA ALA A 8 -4.02 11.72 -0.32
C ALA A 8 -4.86 11.10 -1.44
N PHE A 9 -4.20 10.52 -2.44
CA PHE A 9 -4.82 9.84 -3.57
C PHE A 9 -5.83 8.76 -3.12
N LEU A 10 -5.40 7.85 -2.25
CA LEU A 10 -6.28 6.79 -1.74
C LEU A 10 -7.49 7.34 -0.98
N LYS A 11 -7.34 8.48 -0.30
CA LYS A 11 -8.44 9.15 0.40
C LYS A 11 -9.41 9.80 -0.58
N GLU A 12 -8.92 10.46 -1.62
CA GLU A 12 -9.73 11.09 -2.67
C GLU A 12 -10.52 10.04 -3.46
N HIS A 13 -9.93 8.89 -3.72
CA HIS A 13 -10.58 7.75 -4.39
C HIS A 13 -11.39 6.85 -3.46
N LEU A 14 -11.69 7.30 -2.24
CA LEU A 14 -12.54 6.61 -1.26
C LEU A 14 -12.07 5.18 -0.92
N VAL A 15 -10.76 4.91 -1.01
CA VAL A 15 -10.21 3.62 -0.66
C VAL A 15 -10.34 3.39 0.86
N PRO A 16 -10.95 2.28 1.30
CA PRO A 16 -11.15 2.04 2.72
C PRO A 16 -9.81 1.96 3.48
N LYS A 17 -9.60 2.84 4.46
CA LYS A 17 -8.42 2.84 5.35
C LYS A 17 -8.16 1.52 6.07
N LYS A 18 -9.15 0.62 6.14
CA LYS A 18 -9.02 -0.71 6.72
C LYS A 18 -8.16 -1.66 5.88
N LEU A 19 -7.90 -1.34 4.61
CA LEU A 19 -7.13 -2.19 3.69
C LEU A 19 -5.64 -1.89 3.72
N TYR A 20 -5.26 -0.69 4.18
CA TYR A 20 -3.89 -0.21 4.05
C TYR A 20 -3.38 0.56 5.28
N LYS A 21 -2.06 0.67 5.39
CA LYS A 21 -1.35 1.45 6.40
C LYS A 21 -0.08 2.02 5.78
N ILE A 22 0.09 3.34 5.87
CA ILE A 22 1.31 4.04 5.44
C ILE A 22 2.02 4.55 6.70
N GLY A 23 3.34 4.44 6.73
CA GLY A 23 4.18 4.87 7.85
C GLY A 23 4.11 3.92 9.05
N GLY A 24 4.12 2.61 8.79
CA GLY A 24 4.18 1.58 9.82
C GLY A 24 3.36 0.34 9.45
N SER A 25 3.09 -0.52 10.43
CA SER A 25 2.37 -1.77 10.23
C SER A 25 1.04 -1.85 10.99
N HIS A 26 0.07 -2.58 10.42
CA HIS A 26 -1.18 -2.91 11.09
C HIS A 26 -1.70 -4.26 10.58
N LYS A 27 -2.23 -5.09 11.49
CA LYS A 27 -2.81 -6.40 11.16
C LYS A 27 -3.87 -6.31 10.06
N ASN A 28 -3.86 -7.29 9.16
CA ASN A 28 -4.76 -7.47 8.01
C ASN A 28 -4.79 -6.28 7.05
N ARG A 29 -3.64 -5.63 6.84
CA ARG A 29 -3.50 -4.49 5.91
C ARG A 29 -2.24 -4.62 5.08
N ILE A 30 -2.30 -4.06 3.88
CA ILE A 30 -1.10 -3.75 3.10
C ILE A 30 -0.41 -2.58 3.78
N CYS A 31 0.87 -2.75 4.08
CA CYS A 31 1.67 -1.79 4.81
C CYS A 31 2.77 -1.25 3.90
N LEU A 32 2.98 0.07 3.94
CA LEU A 32 4.16 0.75 3.42
C LEU A 32 4.95 1.29 4.61
N GLU A 33 6.14 0.77 4.81
CA GLU A 33 6.99 1.07 5.97
C GLU A 33 8.38 1.51 5.50
N GLN A 34 8.88 2.60 6.08
CA GLN A 34 10.28 3.01 5.90
C GLN A 34 11.13 2.30 6.96
N THR A 35 12.21 1.68 6.50
CA THR A 35 13.21 1.00 7.30
C THR A 35 14.56 1.70 7.14
N GLU A 36 15.56 1.33 7.95
CA GLU A 36 16.92 1.88 7.83
C GLU A 36 17.57 1.58 6.48
N LYS A 37 17.13 0.53 5.78
CA LYS A 37 17.72 0.08 4.51
C LYS A 37 16.98 0.61 3.29
N GLY A 38 15.76 1.12 3.45
CA GLY A 38 14.88 1.49 2.34
C GLY A 38 13.41 1.33 2.72
N TRP A 39 12.59 0.97 1.76
CA TRP A 39 11.13 0.87 1.91
C TRP A 39 10.66 -0.56 1.75
N GLU A 40 9.71 -0.96 2.58
CA GLU A 40 9.08 -2.26 2.53
C GLU A 40 7.59 -2.14 2.23
N VAL A 41 7.11 -2.99 1.33
CA VAL A 41 5.68 -3.19 1.04
C VAL A 41 5.34 -4.62 1.41
N PHE A 42 4.39 -4.82 2.31
CA PHE A 42 4.02 -6.16 2.77
C PHE A 42 2.57 -6.22 3.24
N PHE A 43 1.99 -7.42 3.23
CA PHE A 43 0.75 -7.68 3.95
C PHE A 43 1.06 -8.17 5.36
N ARG A 44 0.41 -7.62 6.38
CA ARG A 44 0.59 -8.06 7.77
C ARG A 44 -0.48 -9.09 8.14
N ASP A 45 -0.20 -10.38 7.98
CA ASP A 45 -1.07 -11.43 8.49
C ASP A 45 -0.74 -11.68 9.97
N LYS A 46 -1.66 -11.31 10.87
CA LYS A 46 -1.45 -11.38 12.33
C LYS A 46 -0.12 -10.73 12.78
N LYS A 47 0.92 -11.54 13.02
CA LYS A 47 2.26 -11.10 13.46
C LYS A 47 3.33 -11.27 12.39
N GLU A 48 3.00 -11.81 11.23
CA GLU A 48 3.95 -12.14 10.17
C GLU A 48 3.81 -11.17 9.00
N LYS A 49 4.94 -10.81 8.38
CA LYS A 49 4.94 -10.07 7.12
C LYS A 49 4.88 -11.10 6.00
N VAL A 50 3.85 -11.02 5.17
CA VAL A 50 3.61 -11.91 4.03
C VAL A 50 3.84 -11.13 2.74
N GLY A 51 4.53 -11.74 1.78
CA GLY A 51 4.79 -11.13 0.49
C GLY A 51 5.62 -9.84 0.58
N THR A 52 6.60 -9.80 1.48
CA THR A 52 7.43 -8.60 1.68
C THR A 52 8.27 -8.31 0.44
N LEU A 53 8.08 -7.10 -0.11
CA LEU A 53 8.86 -6.54 -1.20
C LEU A 53 9.68 -5.37 -0.66
N PHE A 54 10.94 -5.32 -1.07
CA PHE A 54 11.90 -4.31 -0.63
C PHE A 54 12.31 -3.41 -1.79
N PHE A 55 12.36 -2.10 -1.52
CA PHE A 55 12.68 -1.06 -2.47
C PHE A 55 13.71 -0.09 -1.86
N ARG A 56 14.63 0.44 -2.68
CA ARG A 56 15.60 1.44 -2.21
C ARG A 56 15.01 2.84 -2.15
N ASP A 57 14.14 3.16 -3.10
CA ASP A 57 13.52 4.47 -3.23
C ASP A 57 12.04 4.45 -2.88
N GLU A 58 11.54 5.61 -2.42
CA GLU A 58 10.15 5.78 -1.98
C GLU A 58 9.17 5.66 -3.15
N ALA A 59 9.54 6.11 -4.34
CA ALA A 59 8.64 6.19 -5.48
C ALA A 59 8.26 4.79 -6.00
N SER A 60 9.24 3.90 -6.15
CA SER A 60 9.03 2.49 -6.52
C SER A 60 8.18 1.76 -5.48
N ALA A 61 8.44 2.00 -4.20
CA ALA A 61 7.66 1.42 -3.11
C ALA A 61 6.21 1.89 -3.13
N CYS A 62 5.99 3.19 -3.36
CA CYS A 62 4.67 3.78 -3.48
C CYS A 62 3.89 3.23 -4.68
N GLN A 63 4.54 3.06 -5.82
CA GLN A 63 3.93 2.45 -7.02
C GLN A 63 3.53 1.01 -6.75
N CYS A 64 4.43 0.20 -6.20
CA CYS A 64 4.12 -1.19 -5.86
C CYS A 64 2.99 -1.29 -4.84
N PHE A 65 3.01 -0.45 -3.81
CA PHE A 65 1.97 -0.40 -2.78
C PHE A 65 0.61 -0.07 -3.38
N MET A 66 0.53 0.89 -4.30
CA MET A 66 -0.73 1.21 -4.99
C MET A 66 -1.27 0.02 -5.79
N GLU A 67 -0.40 -0.71 -6.49
CA GLU A 67 -0.81 -1.89 -7.25
C GLU A 67 -1.32 -3.01 -6.34
N GLU A 68 -0.69 -3.24 -5.18
CA GLU A 68 -1.20 -4.21 -4.21
C GLU A 68 -2.56 -3.79 -3.65
N VAL A 69 -2.74 -2.50 -3.31
CA VAL A 69 -4.02 -1.97 -2.83
C VAL A 69 -5.10 -2.10 -3.90
N ARG A 70 -4.74 -1.86 -5.17
CA ARG A 70 -5.63 -2.03 -6.33
C ARG A 70 -6.10 -3.47 -6.46
N LYS A 71 -5.19 -4.45 -6.38
CA LYS A 71 -5.54 -5.88 -6.45
C LYS A 71 -6.55 -6.27 -5.37
N ILE A 72 -6.36 -5.79 -4.14
CA ILE A 72 -7.31 -6.04 -3.05
C ILE A 72 -8.66 -5.35 -3.30
N MET A 73 -8.66 -4.12 -3.80
CA MET A 73 -9.91 -3.40 -4.14
C MET A 73 -10.73 -4.15 -5.18
N VAL A 74 -10.08 -4.61 -6.26
CA VAL A 74 -10.74 -5.40 -7.31
C VAL A 74 -11.23 -6.74 -6.75
N SER A 75 -10.42 -7.43 -5.94
CA SER A 75 -10.79 -8.72 -5.36
C SER A 75 -11.98 -8.64 -4.39
N LEU A 76 -12.04 -7.59 -3.55
CA LEU A 76 -13.08 -7.44 -2.52
C LEU A 76 -14.36 -6.77 -3.02
N TYR A 77 -14.24 -5.80 -3.93
CA TYR A 77 -15.37 -4.94 -4.33
C TYR A 77 -15.70 -5.02 -5.83
N GLY A 78 -14.89 -5.71 -6.64
CA GLY A 78 -15.06 -5.75 -8.09
C GLY A 78 -14.79 -4.42 -8.80
N ILE A 79 -14.30 -3.41 -8.07
CA ILE A 79 -14.06 -2.05 -8.57
C ILE A 79 -12.72 -1.51 -8.09
N THR A 80 -12.18 -0.54 -8.82
CA THR A 80 -10.98 0.21 -8.45
C THR A 80 -11.10 1.64 -8.98
N TRP A 81 -10.20 2.53 -8.55
CA TRP A 81 -10.05 3.85 -9.16
C TRP A 81 -9.71 3.74 -10.65
N VAL A 82 -10.12 4.75 -11.41
CA VAL A 82 -9.81 4.88 -12.84
C VAL A 82 -8.28 5.01 -12.97
N PRO A 83 -7.63 4.22 -13.86
CA PRO A 83 -6.22 4.42 -14.12
C PRO A 83 -5.98 5.84 -14.63
N SER A 84 -5.01 6.55 -14.04
CA SER A 84 -4.57 7.83 -14.58
C SER A 84 -4.00 7.56 -15.97
N VAL A 85 -4.71 8.02 -17.00
CA VAL A 85 -4.29 8.02 -18.40
C VAL A 85 -3.10 8.95 -18.63
#